data_AF-A0A8S2I4G0-F1
#
_entry.id   AF-A0A8S2I4G0-F1
#
_cell.length_a   1.000
_cell.length_b   1.000
_cell.length_c   1.000
_cell.angle_alpha   90.00
_cell.angle_beta   90.00
_cell.angle_gamma   90.00
#
_symmetry.space_group_name_H-M   'P 1'
#
loop_
_entity.id
_entity.type
_entity.pdbx_description
1 polymer ?
#
loop_
_entity_poly.entity_id
_entity_poly.type
_entity_poly.pdbx_seq_one_letter_code
_entity_poly.pdbx_strand_id
1 'polypeptide(L)'
;MTNFIHCELIHTNFMDATTERSDFDQCYLHTTTFYNGILYKTIFNNCSLWLTNFGNGKLAQSAFNNVILRSVDFRFAILDQSTFNKRLYR
;
A
#
# COMPACT_ATOMS: atom_id res chain seq x y z
N MET A 1 8.43 -4.62 11.64
CA MET A 1 8.13 -5.61 10.57
C MET A 1 6.88 -6.34 10.98
N THR A 2 5.81 -6.15 10.19
CA THR A 2 4.51 -6.78 10.39
C THR A 2 4.10 -7.39 9.06
N ASN A 3 3.55 -8.61 9.09
CA ASN A 3 3.13 -9.32 7.89
C ASN A 3 1.63 -9.57 7.94
N PHE A 4 0.93 -9.10 6.92
CA PHE A 4 -0.48 -9.39 6.66
C PHE A 4 -0.55 -10.28 5.41
N ILE A 5 -1.03 -11.50 5.58
CA ILE A 5 -1.11 -12.49 4.51
C ILE A 5 -2.55 -12.97 4.40
N HIS A 6 -3.14 -12.91 3.21
CA HIS A 6 -4.54 -13.29 2.96
C HIS A 6 -5.55 -12.58 3.88
N CYS A 7 -5.28 -11.33 4.25
CA CYS A 7 -6.13 -10.57 5.17
C CYS A 7 -7.18 -9.74 4.42
N GLU A 8 -8.37 -9.65 4.99
CA GLU A 8 -9.40 -8.69 4.59
C GLU A 8 -9.31 -7.46 5.50
N LEU A 9 -8.73 -6.37 4.99
CA LEU A 9 -8.48 -5.12 5.71
C LEU A 9 -9.38 -3.98 5.19
N ILE A 10 -10.56 -4.36 4.70
CA ILE A 10 -11.55 -3.46 4.12
C ILE A 10 -12.01 -2.46 5.19
N HIS A 11 -12.13 -1.17 4.84
CA HIS A 11 -12.47 -0.07 5.76
C HIS A 11 -11.50 0.13 6.94
N THR A 12 -10.34 -0.54 6.96
CA THR A 12 -9.39 -0.42 8.07
C THR A 12 -8.71 0.95 8.08
N ASN A 13 -8.46 1.48 9.28
CA ASN A 13 -7.80 2.76 9.48
C ASN A 13 -6.36 2.58 9.96
N PHE A 14 -5.41 2.91 9.09
CA PHE A 14 -3.97 3.03 9.37
C PHE A 14 -3.48 4.49 9.22
N MET A 15 -4.35 5.47 9.43
CA MET A 15 -3.97 6.89 9.43
C MET A 15 -2.86 7.14 10.46
N ASP A 16 -1.87 7.95 10.07
CA ASP A 16 -0.69 8.27 10.88
C ASP A 16 0.17 7.05 11.29
N ALA A 17 -0.14 5.85 10.79
CA ALA A 17 0.62 4.65 11.13
C ALA A 17 2.04 4.73 10.58
N THR A 18 2.99 4.20 11.35
CA THR A 18 4.36 3.99 10.89
C THR A 18 4.58 2.50 10.67
N THR A 19 4.89 2.13 9.43
CA THR A 19 5.31 0.79 9.05
C THR A 19 6.73 0.84 8.47
N GLU A 20 7.61 0.02 9.02
CA GLU A 20 8.92 -0.23 8.45
C GLU A 20 9.02 -1.70 8.04
N ARG A 21 9.39 -1.94 6.77
CA ARG A 21 9.62 -3.28 6.21
C ARG A 21 8.44 -4.22 6.49
N SER A 22 7.23 -3.72 6.31
CA SER A 22 6.01 -4.52 6.48
C SER A 22 5.57 -5.08 5.14
N ASP A 23 4.90 -6.24 5.15
CA ASP A 23 4.43 -6.92 3.96
C ASP A 23 2.92 -7.10 4.02
N PHE A 24 2.25 -6.73 2.93
CA PHE A 24 0.87 -7.04 2.64
C PHE A 24 0.87 -7.96 1.42
N ASP A 25 0.67 -9.26 1.60
CA ASP A 25 0.56 -10.23 0.50
C ASP A 25 -0.86 -10.74 0.37
N GLN A 26 -1.42 -10.62 -0.83
CA GLN A 26 -2.75 -11.11 -1.19
C GLN A 26 -3.86 -10.56 -0.28
N CYS A 27 -3.74 -9.29 0.12
CA CYS A 27 -4.72 -8.62 0.98
C CYS A 27 -5.75 -7.81 0.18
N TYR A 28 -6.96 -7.70 0.75
CA TYR A 28 -7.99 -6.78 0.28
C TYR A 28 -7.96 -5.51 1.14
N LEU A 29 -7.48 -4.41 0.57
CA LEU A 29 -7.32 -3.11 1.24
C LEU A 29 -8.33 -2.09 0.72
N HIS A 30 -9.55 -2.55 0.42
CA HIS A 30 -10.56 -1.68 -0.18
C HIS A 30 -10.98 -0.62 0.82
N THR A 31 -11.04 0.65 0.40
CA THR A 31 -11.41 1.80 1.24
C THR A 31 -10.59 1.93 2.53
N THR A 32 -9.42 1.29 2.59
CA THR A 32 -8.44 1.42 3.68
C THR A 32 -7.77 2.78 3.59
N THR A 33 -7.42 3.38 4.73
CA THR A 33 -6.64 4.62 4.75
C THR A 33 -5.28 4.43 5.41
N PHE A 34 -4.24 4.90 4.75
CA PHE A 34 -2.88 5.12 5.21
C PHE A 34 -2.52 6.61 5.16
N TYR A 35 -3.53 7.49 5.21
CA TYR A 35 -3.34 8.93 5.11
C TYR A 35 -2.33 9.43 6.17
N ASN A 36 -1.39 10.28 5.74
CA ASN A 36 -0.29 10.81 6.55
C ASN A 36 0.63 9.73 7.19
N GLY A 37 0.53 8.47 6.76
CA GLY A 37 1.35 7.38 7.26
C GLY A 37 2.79 7.42 6.76
N ILE A 38 3.70 6.79 7.51
CA ILE A 38 5.11 6.59 7.14
C ILE A 38 5.29 5.11 6.81
N LEU A 39 5.38 4.77 5.53
CA LEU A 39 5.47 3.42 5.00
C LEU A 39 6.85 3.17 4.40
N TYR A 40 7.88 3.06 5.23
CA TYR A 40 9.25 2.87 4.75
C TYR A 40 9.50 1.41 4.37
N LYS A 41 9.96 1.15 3.15
CA LYS A 41 10.20 -0.21 2.62
C LYS A 41 8.99 -1.15 2.77
N THR A 42 7.77 -0.61 2.68
CA THR A 42 6.56 -1.42 2.81
C THR A 42 6.24 -2.06 1.47
N ILE A 43 5.88 -3.34 1.49
CA ILE A 43 5.62 -4.11 0.27
C ILE A 43 4.13 -4.46 0.23
N PHE A 44 3.51 -4.18 -0.91
CA PHE A 44 2.16 -4.60 -1.26
C PHE A 44 2.26 -5.58 -2.44
N ASN A 45 2.13 -6.87 -2.16
CA ASN A 45 2.18 -7.96 -3.13
C ASN A 45 0.77 -8.47 -3.43
N ASN A 46 0.41 -8.55 -4.71
CA ASN A 46 -0.86 -9.15 -5.17
C ASN A 46 -2.12 -8.61 -4.47
N CYS A 47 -2.07 -7.35 -4.01
CA CYS A 47 -3.14 -6.72 -3.24
C CYS A 47 -4.16 -6.03 -4.13
N SER A 48 -5.40 -5.93 -3.66
CA SER A 48 -6.39 -5.04 -4.24
C SER A 48 -6.52 -3.76 -3.43
N LEU A 49 -6.19 -2.62 -4.04
CA LEU A 49 -6.12 -1.31 -3.39
C LEU A 49 -7.28 -0.39 -3.81
N TRP A 50 -8.50 -0.92 -3.98
CA TRP A 50 -9.62 -0.13 -4.49
C TRP A 50 -10.04 0.95 -3.48
N LEU A 51 -10.06 2.23 -3.90
CA LEU A 51 -10.40 3.37 -3.01
C LEU A 51 -9.47 3.49 -1.80
N THR A 52 -8.27 2.90 -1.83
CA THR A 52 -7.28 3.05 -0.76
C THR A 52 -6.73 4.48 -0.77
N ASN A 53 -6.51 5.06 0.40
CA ASN A 53 -5.98 6.41 0.55
C ASN A 53 -4.56 6.39 1.11
N PHE A 54 -3.58 6.84 0.35
CA PHE A 54 -2.18 7.07 0.75
C PHE A 54 -1.81 8.57 0.81
N GLY A 55 -2.80 9.46 0.75
CA GLY A 55 -2.59 10.90 0.68
C GLY A 55 -1.75 11.44 1.85
N ASN A 56 -0.89 12.42 1.57
CA ASN A 56 0.14 12.92 2.51
C ASN A 56 1.12 11.86 3.07
N GLY A 57 1.07 10.61 2.61
CA GLY A 57 1.92 9.54 3.10
C GLY A 57 3.37 9.66 2.62
N LYS A 58 4.30 9.09 3.39
CA LYS A 58 5.72 8.96 3.02
C LYS A 58 6.04 7.49 2.80
N LEU A 59 6.20 7.07 1.54
CA LEU A 59 6.29 5.67 1.17
C LEU A 59 7.68 5.27 0.65
N ALA A 60 8.74 5.95 1.12
CA ALA A 60 10.08 5.77 0.56
C ALA A 60 10.50 4.29 0.46
N GLN A 61 11.01 3.91 -0.71
CA GLN A 61 11.45 2.54 -1.04
C GLN A 61 10.35 1.46 -0.93
N SER A 62 9.08 1.83 -0.99
CA SER A 62 7.96 0.88 -1.01
C SER A 62 7.77 0.22 -2.37
N ALA A 63 7.20 -0.98 -2.38
CA ALA A 63 6.96 -1.74 -3.60
C ALA A 63 5.49 -2.12 -3.73
N PHE A 64 4.91 -1.82 -4.88
CA PHE A 64 3.54 -2.16 -5.26
C PHE A 64 3.60 -3.19 -6.38
N ASN A 65 3.62 -4.47 -6.03
CA ASN A 65 3.85 -5.59 -6.93
C ASN A 65 2.52 -6.27 -7.26
N ASN A 66 2.17 -6.33 -8.55
CA ASN A 66 0.94 -6.97 -9.05
C ASN A 66 -0.33 -6.47 -8.35
N VAL A 67 -0.37 -5.18 -7.99
CA VAL A 67 -1.52 -4.60 -7.30
C VAL A 67 -2.60 -4.08 -8.26
N ILE A 68 -3.85 -4.12 -7.82
CA ILE A 68 -4.95 -3.45 -8.50
C ILE A 68 -5.09 -2.03 -7.93
N LEU A 69 -4.75 -1.03 -8.72
CA LEU A 69 -4.89 0.38 -8.38
C LEU A 69 -6.14 0.97 -9.04
N ARG A 70 -7.26 0.94 -8.34
CA ARG A 70 -8.52 1.57 -8.80
C ARG A 70 -8.91 2.68 -7.84
N SER A 71 -9.07 3.90 -8.35
CA SER A 71 -9.50 5.06 -7.55
C SER A 71 -8.65 5.29 -6.28
N VAL A 72 -7.34 5.01 -6.37
CA VAL A 72 -6.40 5.16 -5.25
C VAL A 72 -5.99 6.62 -5.12
N ASP A 73 -5.96 7.12 -3.88
CA ASP A 73 -5.50 8.48 -3.62
C ASP A 73 -4.03 8.49 -3.21
N PHE A 74 -3.19 9.14 -4.01
CA PHE A 74 -1.78 9.42 -3.70
C PHE A 74 -1.50 10.93 -3.63
N ARG A 75 -2.52 11.79 -3.50
CA ARG A 75 -2.32 13.25 -3.46
C ARG A 75 -1.36 13.63 -2.34
N PHE A 76 -0.35 14.42 -2.69
CA PHE A 76 0.72 14.86 -1.78
C PHE A 76 1.56 13.73 -1.16
N ALA A 77 1.42 12.48 -1.62
CA ALA A 77 2.25 11.39 -1.16
C ALA A 77 3.69 11.53 -1.71
N ILE A 78 4.68 11.18 -0.88
CA ILE A 78 6.09 11.13 -1.25
C ILE A 78 6.46 9.68 -1.55
N LEU A 79 6.84 9.41 -2.80
CA LEU A 79 7.07 8.06 -3.35
C LEU A 79 8.55 7.80 -3.69
N ASP A 80 9.49 8.46 -3.00
CA ASP A 80 10.92 8.36 -3.30
C ASP A 80 11.40 6.91 -3.41
N GLN A 81 11.96 6.55 -4.58
CA GLN A 81 12.43 5.19 -4.88
C GLN A 81 11.36 4.09 -4.75
N SER A 82 10.08 4.45 -4.75
CA SER A 82 8.99 3.47 -4.75
C SER A 82 8.82 2.87 -6.14
N THR A 83 8.38 1.61 -6.20
CA THR A 83 8.19 0.89 -7.46
C THR A 83 6.76 0.41 -7.64
N PHE A 84 6.30 0.41 -8.89
CA PHE A 84 4.99 -0.11 -9.29
C PHE A 84 5.21 -1.16 -10.36
N ASN A 85 5.24 -2.42 -9.95
CA ASN A 85 5.60 -3.53 -10.81
C ASN A 85 4.33 -4.27 -11.24
N LYS A 86 4.06 -4.32 -12.55
CA LYS A 86 2.96 -5.12 -13.10
C LYS A 86 3.42 -6.54 -13.38
N ARG A 87 2.49 -7.48 -13.31
CA ARG A 87 2.71 -8.85 -13.76
C ARG A 87 2.81 -8.84 -15.29
N LEU A 88 3.96 -9.25 -15.83
CA LEU A 88 4.10 -9.51 -17.25
C LEU A 88 3.49 -10.88 -17.54
N TYR A 89 2.40 -10.93 -18.27
CA TYR A 89 1.95 -12.17 -18.92
C TYR A 89 2.82 -12.33 -20.17
N ARG A 90 3.50 -13.48 -20.28
CA ARG A 90 4.07 -13.93 -21.55
C ARG A 90 2.99 -14.58 -22.39
#